data_AF-A0A9Q0XAL6-F1
#
_entry.id   AF-A0A9Q0XAL6-F1
#
_cell.length_a   1.000
_cell.length_b   1.000
_cell.length_c   1.000
_cell.angle_alpha   90.00
_cell.angle_beta   90.00
_cell.angle_gamma   90.00
#
_symmetry.space_group_name_H-M   'P 1'
#
loop_
_entity.id
_entity.type
_entity.pdbx_description
1 polymer ?
#
loop_
_entity_poly.entity_id
_entity_poly.type
_entity_poly.pdbx_seq_one_letter_code
_entity_poly.pdbx_strand_id
1 'polypeptide(L)'
;MEDLQLESLQRTVVGDGSRAPVDPSADQVLSQFLQRFADGSGQRSGRGAKAGMLGELAAVLEAADCQWLFGDFPQKATLALLRELAVSLNHYAAPLQQATEPGGLPRDGDPSCVTLAEQAVDVGLVLRSIVTKADAAKSREGLGPRVADSVLSHVAGPTFVFALTHMDERPWTKPSSRRVAQELLDKLLHASDCRSVSEFLRGAHEGSDGWFELVMEYLKTDLNRETWDQNPATKHVFSAVLQQVTRPWLAQHLDKVLPPSLLLSDDYRLENKILGVQCLHHIIRNVVRKGPWKFQSLRAPTLMHIDTPLETKIKDF
;
A
#
# COMPACT_ATOMS: atom_id res chain seq x y z
N MET A 1 -33.03 10.66 33.93
CA MET A 1 -32.03 11.74 34.02
C MET A 1 -30.87 11.32 33.12
N GLU A 2 -31.09 11.29 31.81
CA GLU A 2 -30.09 10.77 30.84
C GLU A 2 -30.42 11.12 29.38
N ASP A 3 -31.03 12.29 29.13
CA ASP A 3 -31.35 12.79 27.77
C ASP A 3 -30.52 14.03 27.38
N LEU A 4 -29.33 14.21 27.96
CA LEU A 4 -28.54 15.44 27.80
C LEU A 4 -27.24 15.29 26.97
N GLN A 5 -27.12 14.25 26.13
CA GLN A 5 -25.94 14.11 25.24
C GLN A 5 -26.25 14.16 23.74
N LEU A 6 -27.50 14.37 23.32
CA LEU A 6 -27.88 14.36 21.90
C LEU A 6 -27.85 15.72 21.19
N GLU A 7 -27.53 16.84 21.86
CA GLU A 7 -27.51 18.18 21.23
C GLU A 7 -26.10 18.76 20.98
N SER A 8 -25.03 18.10 21.43
CA SER A 8 -23.70 18.73 21.51
C SER A 8 -22.90 18.77 20.19
N LEU A 9 -23.44 18.25 19.09
CA LEU A 9 -22.86 18.42 17.74
C LEU A 9 -23.61 19.44 16.86
N GLN A 10 -24.68 20.07 17.36
CA GLN A 10 -25.53 20.97 16.55
C GLN A 10 -25.72 22.39 17.09
N ARG A 11 -25.22 22.76 18.28
CA ARG A 11 -25.36 24.14 18.80
C ARG A 11 -24.07 24.74 19.34
N THR A 12 -23.35 25.42 18.46
CA THR A 12 -22.56 26.60 18.82
C THR A 12 -22.51 27.60 17.65
N VAL A 13 -23.67 28.13 17.25
CA VAL A 13 -23.75 29.46 16.61
C VAL A 13 -25.05 30.14 17.05
N VAL A 14 -24.97 30.98 18.09
CA VAL A 14 -25.93 32.07 18.28
C VAL A 14 -25.11 33.34 18.39
N GLY A 15 -25.13 34.10 17.32
CA GLY A 15 -24.42 35.35 17.14
C GLY A 15 -24.84 35.99 15.82
N ASP A 16 -26.06 36.53 15.83
CA ASP A 16 -26.66 37.57 14.98
C ASP A 16 -26.34 37.62 13.47
N GLY A 17 -27.40 37.56 12.65
CA GLY A 17 -27.34 37.84 11.22
C GLY A 17 -27.54 36.62 10.31
N SER A 18 -28.77 36.50 9.77
CA SER A 18 -29.22 35.63 8.69
C SER A 18 -28.13 35.01 7.79
N ARG A 19 -27.80 33.73 8.04
CA ARG A 19 -27.22 32.82 7.05
C ARG A 19 -27.74 31.42 7.36
N ALA A 20 -28.31 30.74 6.37
CA ALA A 20 -28.68 29.33 6.48
C ALA A 20 -27.48 28.53 7.01
N PRO A 21 -27.67 27.45 7.80
CA PRO A 21 -26.57 26.59 8.18
C PRO A 21 -25.87 26.13 6.91
N VAL A 22 -24.63 26.58 6.72
CA VAL A 22 -23.80 26.16 5.59
C VAL A 22 -23.37 24.74 5.94
N ASP A 23 -23.84 23.77 5.17
CA ASP A 23 -23.40 22.39 5.31
C ASP A 23 -21.86 22.35 5.30
N PRO A 24 -21.22 21.61 6.22
CA PRO A 24 -19.77 21.58 6.31
C PRO A 24 -19.18 21.07 4.99
N SER A 25 -18.09 21.69 4.55
CA SER A 25 -17.40 21.25 3.33
C SER A 25 -16.72 19.90 3.57
N ALA A 26 -16.50 19.14 2.49
CA ALA A 26 -15.80 17.84 2.58
C ALA A 26 -14.44 17.98 3.28
N ASP A 27 -13.67 19.03 2.98
CA ASP A 27 -12.37 19.30 3.60
C ASP A 27 -12.48 19.48 5.12
N GLN A 28 -13.51 20.18 5.59
CA GLN A 28 -13.74 20.38 7.02
C GLN A 28 -14.08 19.07 7.71
N VAL A 29 -14.91 18.23 7.09
CA VAL A 29 -15.29 16.92 7.65
C VAL A 29 -14.06 15.99 7.71
N LEU A 30 -13.29 15.90 6.61
CA LEU A 30 -12.12 15.03 6.53
C LEU A 30 -11.01 15.48 7.50
N SER A 31 -10.72 16.78 7.58
CA SER A 31 -9.70 17.31 8.50
C SER A 31 -10.09 17.13 9.97
N GLN A 32 -11.35 17.39 10.33
CA GLN A 32 -11.84 17.14 11.69
C GLN A 32 -11.80 15.65 12.06
N PHE A 33 -12.16 14.77 11.11
CA PHE A 33 -12.03 13.33 11.32
C PHE A 33 -10.59 12.95 11.59
N LEU A 34 -9.65 13.36 10.73
CA LEU A 34 -8.23 13.04 10.85
C LEU A 34 -7.65 13.50 12.20
N GLN A 35 -7.97 14.72 12.63
CA GLN A 35 -7.52 15.26 13.91
C GLN A 35 -8.03 14.40 15.08
N ARG A 36 -9.34 14.14 15.13
CA ARG A 36 -9.93 13.30 16.19
C ARG A 36 -9.41 11.87 16.16
N PHE A 37 -9.16 11.34 14.96
CA PHE A 37 -8.67 9.98 14.77
C PHE A 37 -7.22 9.82 15.25
N ALA A 38 -6.39 10.85 15.09
CA ALA A 38 -5.04 10.90 15.63
C ALA A 38 -5.03 10.98 17.17
N ASP A 39 -5.86 11.86 17.74
CA ASP A 39 -5.93 12.12 19.18
C ASP A 39 -6.42 10.90 20.00
N GLY A 40 -7.26 10.04 19.42
CA GLY A 40 -7.84 8.87 20.09
C GLY A 40 -6.90 7.66 20.29
N SER A 41 -5.58 7.81 20.15
CA SER A 41 -4.60 6.72 20.05
C SER A 41 -4.20 6.04 21.38
N GLY A 42 -4.57 6.59 22.54
CA GLY A 42 -3.95 6.20 23.82
C GLY A 42 -4.65 5.17 24.73
N GLN A 43 -5.92 4.77 24.52
CA GLN A 43 -6.67 3.94 25.49
C GLN A 43 -7.56 2.86 24.86
N ARG A 44 -7.89 1.79 25.62
CA ARG A 44 -8.84 0.74 25.20
C ARG A 44 -10.23 1.30 24.85
N SER A 45 -10.70 2.33 25.57
CA SER A 45 -11.92 3.09 25.21
C SER A 45 -11.80 3.81 23.86
N GLY A 46 -10.58 4.16 23.44
CA GLY A 46 -10.30 4.79 22.15
C GLY A 46 -10.49 3.87 20.95
N ARG A 47 -10.35 2.54 21.08
CA ARG A 47 -10.57 1.61 19.95
C ARG A 47 -12.05 1.49 19.56
N GLY A 48 -12.94 1.35 20.55
CA GLY A 48 -14.39 1.35 20.29
C GLY A 48 -14.87 2.69 19.72
N ALA A 49 -14.34 3.80 20.23
CA ALA A 49 -14.60 5.13 19.69
C ALA A 49 -14.14 5.25 18.22
N LYS A 50 -12.95 4.74 17.87
CA LYS A 50 -12.45 4.72 16.49
C LYS A 50 -13.31 3.88 15.55
N ALA A 51 -13.78 2.71 15.99
CA ALA A 51 -14.71 1.90 15.19
C ALA A 51 -16.03 2.65 14.92
N GLY A 52 -16.59 3.31 15.95
CA GLY A 52 -17.76 4.18 15.80
C GLY A 52 -17.52 5.32 14.80
N MET A 53 -16.40 6.02 14.92
CA MET A 53 -16.00 7.09 13.99
C MET A 53 -15.85 6.58 12.55
N LEU A 54 -15.29 5.39 12.34
CA LEU A 54 -15.17 4.79 11.01
C LEU A 54 -16.54 4.44 10.43
N GLY A 55 -17.46 3.92 11.25
CA GLY A 55 -18.84 3.67 10.86
C GLY A 55 -19.58 4.95 10.46
N GLU A 56 -19.43 6.02 11.24
CA GLU A 56 -19.98 7.34 10.91
C GLU A 56 -19.40 7.90 9.61
N LEU A 57 -18.07 7.84 9.44
CA LEU A 57 -17.41 8.32 8.23
C LEU A 57 -17.83 7.51 7.01
N ALA A 58 -17.95 6.18 7.12
CA ALA A 58 -18.44 5.33 6.05
C ALA A 58 -19.87 5.74 5.66
N ALA A 59 -20.78 5.93 6.62
CA ALA A 59 -22.15 6.37 6.37
C ALA A 59 -22.21 7.75 5.69
N VAL A 60 -21.39 8.70 6.15
CA VAL A 60 -21.27 10.03 5.53
C VAL A 60 -20.79 9.90 4.09
N LEU A 61 -19.72 9.14 3.84
CA LEU A 61 -19.18 8.94 2.49
C LEU A 61 -20.14 8.18 1.59
N GLU A 62 -20.90 7.22 2.09
CA GLU A 62 -21.91 6.50 1.30
C GLU A 62 -23.06 7.43 0.88
N ALA A 63 -23.56 8.26 1.79
CA ALA A 63 -24.62 9.23 1.53
C ALA A 63 -24.16 10.45 0.72
N ALA A 64 -22.87 10.79 0.77
CA ALA A 64 -22.32 11.99 0.17
C ALA A 64 -22.50 12.04 -1.35
N ASP A 65 -22.77 13.24 -1.86
CA ASP A 65 -22.75 13.49 -3.29
C ASP A 65 -21.31 13.55 -3.84
N CYS A 66 -21.07 13.06 -5.06
CA CYS A 66 -19.73 13.18 -5.66
C CYS A 66 -19.34 14.65 -5.87
N GLN A 67 -20.30 15.53 -6.15
CA GLN A 67 -20.06 16.96 -6.27
C GLN A 67 -19.75 17.59 -4.91
N TRP A 68 -20.31 17.08 -3.81
CA TRP A 68 -19.94 17.53 -2.47
C TRP A 68 -18.50 17.12 -2.12
N LEU A 69 -18.12 15.89 -2.48
CA LEU A 69 -16.79 15.35 -2.15
C LEU A 69 -15.67 15.87 -3.08
N PHE A 70 -15.97 16.13 -4.36
CA PHE A 70 -14.98 16.46 -5.37
C PHE A 70 -15.28 17.74 -6.18
N GLY A 71 -16.37 18.45 -5.89
CA GLY A 71 -16.84 19.58 -6.71
C GLY A 71 -15.90 20.79 -6.72
N ASP A 72 -15.05 20.93 -5.70
CA ASP A 72 -14.04 21.97 -5.61
C ASP A 72 -12.73 21.62 -6.35
N PHE A 73 -12.75 20.61 -7.22
CA PHE A 73 -11.60 20.25 -8.05
C PHE A 73 -11.17 21.42 -8.96
N PRO A 74 -9.86 21.73 -9.10
CA PRO A 74 -8.69 20.98 -8.65
C PRO A 74 -8.04 21.53 -7.35
N GLN A 75 -8.81 21.89 -6.32
CA GLN A 75 -8.20 22.29 -5.06
C GLN A 75 -7.41 21.13 -4.44
N LYS A 76 -6.12 21.37 -4.15
CA LYS A 76 -5.17 20.35 -3.65
C LYS A 76 -5.50 19.84 -2.24
N ALA A 77 -6.30 20.57 -1.46
CA ALA A 77 -6.56 20.27 -0.06
C ALA A 77 -7.31 18.94 0.12
N THR A 78 -8.44 18.75 -0.57
CA THR A 78 -9.25 17.52 -0.48
C THR A 78 -8.45 16.28 -0.87
N LEU A 79 -7.68 16.37 -1.96
CA LEU A 79 -6.85 15.25 -2.43
C LEU A 79 -5.75 14.89 -1.44
N ALA A 80 -5.13 15.89 -0.80
CA ALA A 80 -4.14 15.67 0.24
C ALA A 80 -4.76 15.02 1.49
N LEU A 81 -5.95 15.47 1.90
CA LEU A 81 -6.70 14.90 3.03
C LEU A 81 -7.14 13.46 2.74
N LEU A 82 -7.58 13.15 1.52
CA LEU A 82 -7.94 11.78 1.12
C LEU A 82 -6.71 10.86 1.12
N ARG A 83 -5.55 11.35 0.66
CA ARG A 83 -4.28 10.61 0.77
C ARG A 83 -3.93 10.33 2.23
N GLU A 84 -3.95 11.36 3.07
CA GLU A 84 -3.63 11.25 4.50
C GLU A 84 -4.60 10.32 5.24
N LEU A 85 -5.88 10.38 4.92
CA LEU A 85 -6.89 9.45 5.39
C LEU A 85 -6.55 8.02 5.01
N ALA A 86 -6.32 7.75 3.72
CA ALA A 86 -6.01 6.39 3.27
C ALA A 86 -4.76 5.81 3.96
N VAL A 87 -3.71 6.63 4.14
CA VAL A 87 -2.47 6.26 4.87
C VAL A 87 -2.75 5.99 6.35
N SER A 88 -3.49 6.87 7.03
CA SER A 88 -3.79 6.75 8.46
C SER A 88 -4.65 5.53 8.76
N LEU A 89 -5.62 5.24 7.90
CA LEU A 89 -6.48 4.06 8.00
C LEU A 89 -5.69 2.77 7.79
N ASN A 90 -4.76 2.76 6.82
CA ASN A 90 -3.86 1.63 6.62
C ASN A 90 -3.00 1.35 7.86
N HIS A 91 -2.39 2.39 8.44
CA HIS A 91 -1.59 2.26 9.66
C HIS A 91 -2.42 1.74 10.83
N TYR A 92 -3.68 2.17 10.94
CA TYR A 92 -4.58 1.71 11.98
C TYR A 92 -4.94 0.21 11.85
N ALA A 93 -5.11 -0.28 10.62
CA ALA A 93 -5.42 -1.68 10.34
C ALA A 93 -4.17 -2.57 10.17
N ALA A 94 -2.97 -2.00 10.17
CA ALA A 94 -1.73 -2.74 9.97
C ALA A 94 -1.48 -3.72 11.13
N PRO A 95 -1.10 -4.98 10.85
CA PRO A 95 -0.62 -5.84 11.91
C PRO A 95 0.71 -5.28 12.41
N LEU A 96 0.83 -5.04 13.71
CA LEU A 96 2.09 -4.67 14.33
C LEU A 96 2.73 -5.90 14.91
N GLN A 97 4.05 -6.03 14.73
CA GLN A 97 4.82 -7.08 15.38
C GLN A 97 4.75 -6.85 16.89
N GLN A 98 3.87 -7.58 17.58
CA GLN A 98 3.99 -7.72 19.02
C GLN A 98 5.30 -8.43 19.28
N ALA A 99 6.04 -8.00 20.32
CA ALA A 99 7.24 -8.67 20.79
C ALA A 99 6.85 -10.07 21.32
N THR A 100 6.54 -10.99 20.41
CA THR A 100 6.31 -12.39 20.69
C THR A 100 7.68 -13.03 20.73
N GLU A 101 8.00 -13.58 21.90
CA GLU A 101 9.18 -14.41 22.14
C GLU A 101 9.43 -15.40 20.98
N PRO A 102 10.69 -15.69 20.63
CA PRO A 102 11.01 -16.58 19.52
C PRO A 102 10.36 -17.94 19.72
N GLY A 103 9.38 -18.29 18.86
CA GLY A 103 8.77 -19.63 18.82
C GLY A 103 7.29 -19.72 19.24
N GLY A 104 6.66 -18.62 19.66
CA GLY A 104 5.22 -18.62 19.92
C GLY A 104 4.41 -18.36 18.65
N LEU A 105 3.71 -19.38 18.12
CA LEU A 105 2.64 -19.12 17.15
C LEU A 105 1.52 -18.34 17.87
N PRO A 106 0.97 -17.27 17.27
CA PRO A 106 -0.23 -16.63 17.78
C PRO A 106 -1.30 -17.71 17.93
N ARG A 107 -1.83 -17.87 19.14
CA ARG A 107 -2.87 -18.86 19.41
C ARG A 107 -4.12 -18.45 18.64
N ASP A 108 -4.77 -19.42 18.00
CA ASP A 108 -6.04 -19.18 17.31
C ASP A 108 -7.03 -18.51 18.29
N GLY A 109 -7.60 -17.38 17.88
CA GLY A 109 -8.46 -16.54 18.72
C GLY A 109 -7.75 -15.53 19.63
N ASP A 110 -6.48 -15.17 19.39
CA ASP A 110 -5.85 -14.04 20.09
C ASP A 110 -6.74 -12.78 19.99
N PRO A 111 -7.18 -12.18 21.13
CA PRO A 111 -8.03 -10.99 21.13
C PRO A 111 -7.46 -9.83 20.31
N SER A 112 -6.14 -9.70 20.22
CA SER A 112 -5.48 -8.67 19.40
C SER A 112 -5.75 -8.89 17.91
N CYS A 113 -5.54 -10.12 17.43
CA CYS A 113 -5.78 -10.51 16.05
C CYS A 113 -7.27 -10.41 15.67
N VAL A 114 -8.16 -10.79 16.58
CA VAL A 114 -9.61 -10.64 16.43
C VAL A 114 -9.99 -9.17 16.21
N THR A 115 -9.46 -8.29 17.05
CA THR A 115 -9.73 -6.85 16.98
C THR A 115 -9.15 -6.24 15.69
N LEU A 116 -7.95 -6.66 15.26
CA LEU A 116 -7.35 -6.21 14.01
C LEU A 116 -8.19 -6.58 12.79
N ALA A 117 -8.74 -7.81 12.75
CA ALA A 117 -9.59 -8.24 11.67
C ALA A 117 -10.92 -7.43 11.61
N GLU A 118 -11.46 -7.02 12.75
CA GLU A 118 -12.64 -6.14 12.83
C GLU A 118 -12.30 -4.71 12.37
N GLN A 119 -11.16 -4.16 12.80
CA GLN A 119 -10.66 -2.87 12.33
C GLN A 119 -10.47 -2.85 10.81
N ALA A 120 -9.98 -3.94 10.23
CA ALA A 120 -9.84 -4.08 8.78
C ALA A 120 -11.21 -4.06 8.08
N VAL A 121 -12.27 -4.62 8.67
CA VAL A 121 -13.62 -4.50 8.09
C VAL A 121 -14.04 -3.03 8.01
N ASP A 122 -13.96 -2.30 9.13
CA ASP A 122 -14.38 -0.90 9.18
C ASP A 122 -13.57 0.00 8.24
N VAL A 123 -12.24 -0.17 8.24
CA VAL A 123 -11.34 0.56 7.33
C VAL A 123 -11.65 0.22 5.87
N GLY A 124 -11.87 -1.05 5.56
CA GLY A 124 -12.16 -1.50 4.21
C GLY A 124 -13.44 -0.89 3.65
N LEU A 125 -14.48 -0.71 4.49
CA LEU A 125 -15.73 -0.05 4.10
C LEU A 125 -15.52 1.44 3.75
N VAL A 126 -14.72 2.16 4.54
CA VAL A 126 -14.38 3.56 4.28
C VAL A 126 -13.62 3.69 2.97
N LEU A 127 -12.56 2.89 2.77
CA LEU A 127 -11.76 2.92 1.53
C LEU A 127 -12.61 2.56 0.31
N ARG A 128 -13.48 1.55 0.43
CA ARG A 128 -14.40 1.15 -0.65
C ARG A 128 -15.36 2.27 -1.02
N SER A 129 -15.84 3.03 -0.04
CA SER A 129 -16.72 4.18 -0.26
C SER A 129 -16.01 5.28 -1.07
N ILE A 130 -14.76 5.61 -0.72
CA ILE A 130 -13.95 6.57 -1.47
C ILE A 130 -13.76 6.13 -2.93
N VAL A 131 -13.34 4.88 -3.15
CA VAL A 131 -13.14 4.32 -4.49
C VAL A 131 -14.44 4.30 -5.28
N THR A 132 -15.57 3.98 -4.63
CA THR A 132 -16.89 3.98 -5.27
C THR A 132 -17.32 5.38 -5.71
N LYS A 133 -17.05 6.41 -4.90
CA LYS A 133 -17.31 7.80 -5.29
C LYS A 133 -16.41 8.24 -6.42
N ALA A 134 -15.13 7.89 -6.40
CA ALA A 134 -14.20 8.19 -7.49
C ALA A 134 -14.66 7.57 -8.81
N ASP A 135 -15.07 6.30 -8.79
CA ASP A 135 -15.61 5.60 -9.96
C ASP A 135 -16.89 6.27 -10.49
N ALA A 136 -17.83 6.62 -9.59
CA ALA A 136 -19.06 7.31 -9.96
C ALA A 136 -18.81 8.72 -10.54
N ALA A 137 -17.75 9.40 -10.12
CA ALA A 137 -17.39 10.73 -10.63
C ALA A 137 -17.04 10.71 -12.14
N LYS A 138 -16.58 9.57 -12.68
CA LYS A 138 -16.24 9.43 -14.12
C LYS A 138 -17.41 9.77 -15.04
N SER A 139 -18.61 9.33 -14.66
CA SER A 139 -19.83 9.47 -15.47
C SER A 139 -20.67 10.68 -15.06
N ARG A 140 -20.19 11.50 -14.13
CA ARG A 140 -20.99 12.57 -13.54
C ARG A 140 -20.74 13.91 -14.22
N GLU A 141 -21.83 14.60 -14.55
CA GLU A 141 -21.81 15.96 -15.09
C GLU A 141 -21.13 16.90 -14.07
N GLY A 142 -20.03 17.55 -14.49
CA GLY A 142 -19.25 18.49 -13.67
C GLY A 142 -17.91 17.98 -13.12
N LEU A 143 -17.67 16.66 -13.03
CA LEU A 143 -16.41 16.09 -12.52
C LEU A 143 -15.61 15.40 -13.63
N GLY A 144 -16.20 14.39 -14.27
CA GLY A 144 -15.60 13.62 -15.36
C GLY A 144 -14.37 12.77 -14.95
N PRO A 145 -13.77 12.06 -15.92
CA PRO A 145 -12.72 11.06 -15.66
C PRO A 145 -11.45 11.62 -15.01
N ARG A 146 -11.07 12.86 -15.33
CA ARG A 146 -9.85 13.48 -14.78
C ARG A 146 -9.88 13.65 -13.26
N VAL A 147 -11.06 13.94 -12.71
CA VAL A 147 -11.25 14.03 -11.26
C VAL A 147 -11.07 12.65 -10.63
N ALA A 148 -11.71 11.63 -11.21
CA ALA A 148 -11.59 10.25 -10.76
C ALA A 148 -10.13 9.79 -10.78
N ASP A 149 -9.41 10.00 -11.88
CA ASP A 149 -7.99 9.62 -12.04
C ASP A 149 -7.11 10.31 -11.01
N SER A 150 -7.37 11.61 -10.75
CA SER A 150 -6.65 12.37 -9.74
C SER A 150 -6.97 11.91 -8.31
N VAL A 151 -8.20 11.49 -8.01
CA VAL A 151 -8.53 10.94 -6.69
C VAL A 151 -7.85 9.59 -6.51
N LEU A 152 -7.95 8.72 -7.51
CA LEU A 152 -7.30 7.40 -7.52
C LEU A 152 -5.78 7.54 -7.38
N SER A 153 -5.14 8.51 -8.02
CA SER A 153 -3.68 8.73 -7.94
C SER A 153 -3.19 8.97 -6.51
N HIS A 154 -4.07 9.45 -5.63
CA HIS A 154 -3.78 9.75 -4.23
C HIS A 154 -4.11 8.60 -3.27
N VAL A 155 -5.09 7.74 -3.60
CA VAL A 155 -5.59 6.72 -2.67
C VAL A 155 -5.30 5.28 -3.10
N ALA A 156 -5.02 5.02 -4.37
CA ALA A 156 -4.94 3.65 -4.89
C ALA A 156 -3.75 2.87 -4.31
N GLY A 157 -2.58 3.50 -4.13
CA GLY A 157 -1.41 2.84 -3.53
C GLY A 157 -1.71 2.28 -2.13
N PRO A 158 -2.08 3.13 -1.15
CA PRO A 158 -2.48 2.67 0.18
C PRO A 158 -3.68 1.70 0.14
N THR A 159 -4.68 1.93 -0.72
CA THR A 159 -5.86 1.06 -0.81
C THR A 159 -5.50 -0.34 -1.31
N PHE A 160 -4.61 -0.43 -2.29
CA PHE A 160 -4.13 -1.68 -2.84
C PHE A 160 -3.29 -2.46 -1.81
N VAL A 161 -2.41 -1.79 -1.08
CA VAL A 161 -1.61 -2.40 -0.01
C VAL A 161 -2.49 -2.91 1.13
N PHE A 162 -3.49 -2.13 1.53
CA PHE A 162 -4.51 -2.58 2.48
C PHE A 162 -5.19 -3.87 2.01
N ALA A 163 -5.67 -3.90 0.77
CA ALA A 163 -6.37 -5.07 0.24
C ALA A 163 -5.48 -6.32 0.28
N LEU A 164 -4.24 -6.22 -0.20
CA LEU A 164 -3.29 -7.34 -0.17
C LEU A 164 -2.94 -7.79 1.26
N THR A 165 -2.89 -6.85 2.21
CA THR A 165 -2.60 -7.16 3.63
C THR A 165 -3.67 -8.05 4.26
N HIS A 166 -4.93 -7.92 3.81
CA HIS A 166 -6.08 -8.56 4.44
C HIS A 166 -6.80 -9.59 3.56
N MET A 167 -6.35 -9.87 2.33
CA MET A 167 -7.04 -10.82 1.43
C MET A 167 -6.73 -12.29 1.72
N ASP A 168 -5.52 -12.60 2.17
CA ASP A 168 -5.06 -13.98 2.40
C ASP A 168 -5.36 -14.45 3.82
N GLU A 169 -5.39 -15.76 4.01
CA GLU A 169 -5.44 -16.35 5.35
C GLU A 169 -4.14 -16.10 6.11
N ARG A 170 -4.26 -15.25 7.13
CA ARG A 170 -3.18 -14.83 8.04
C ARG A 170 -3.71 -14.75 9.48
N PRO A 171 -2.82 -14.79 10.49
CA PRO A 171 -3.23 -14.68 11.90
C PRO A 171 -4.08 -13.45 12.22
N TRP A 172 -3.86 -12.32 11.52
CA TRP A 172 -4.59 -11.06 11.70
C TRP A 172 -5.84 -10.91 10.81
N THR A 173 -6.33 -11.99 10.18
CA THR A 173 -7.47 -11.93 9.25
C THR A 173 -8.59 -12.88 9.66
N LYS A 174 -9.81 -12.52 9.26
CA LYS A 174 -11.01 -13.37 9.38
C LYS A 174 -11.74 -13.44 8.03
N PRO A 175 -12.67 -14.39 7.83
CA PRO A 175 -13.46 -14.47 6.60
C PRO A 175 -14.15 -13.15 6.21
N SER A 176 -14.63 -12.37 7.18
CA SER A 176 -15.25 -11.06 6.95
C SER A 176 -14.25 -10.03 6.43
N SER A 177 -13.08 -9.89 7.06
CA SER A 177 -12.04 -8.94 6.62
C SER A 177 -11.51 -9.29 5.24
N ARG A 178 -11.31 -10.60 4.97
CA ARG A 178 -10.89 -11.10 3.65
C ARG A 178 -11.90 -10.77 2.56
N ARG A 179 -13.19 -10.94 2.84
CA ARG A 179 -14.26 -10.58 1.90
C ARG A 179 -14.24 -9.10 1.56
N VAL A 180 -14.19 -8.22 2.57
CA VAL A 180 -14.14 -6.77 2.35
C VAL A 180 -12.89 -6.36 1.58
N ALA A 181 -11.73 -6.96 1.89
CA ALA A 181 -10.48 -6.70 1.17
C ALA A 181 -10.56 -7.13 -0.30
N GLN A 182 -11.17 -8.28 -0.60
CA GLN A 182 -11.40 -8.74 -1.97
C GLN A 182 -12.36 -7.81 -2.73
N GLU A 183 -13.51 -7.46 -2.13
CA GLU A 183 -14.47 -6.54 -2.74
C GLU A 183 -13.86 -5.17 -3.00
N LEU A 184 -13.01 -4.69 -2.09
CA LEU A 184 -12.27 -3.44 -2.25
C LEU A 184 -11.26 -3.52 -3.41
N LEU A 185 -10.51 -4.62 -3.51
CA LEU A 185 -9.59 -4.84 -4.63
C LEU A 185 -10.34 -4.86 -5.97
N ASP A 186 -11.43 -5.62 -6.05
CA ASP A 186 -12.25 -5.70 -7.26
C ASP A 186 -12.79 -4.32 -7.65
N LYS A 187 -13.25 -3.55 -6.66
CA LYS A 187 -13.74 -2.18 -6.89
C LYS A 187 -12.63 -1.23 -7.33
N LEU A 188 -11.43 -1.35 -6.77
CA LEU A 188 -10.26 -0.56 -7.17
C LEU A 188 -9.82 -0.87 -8.60
N LEU A 189 -9.78 -2.15 -8.97
CA LEU A 189 -9.47 -2.58 -10.33
C LEU A 189 -10.50 -2.02 -11.32
N HIS A 190 -11.79 -2.15 -11.02
CA HIS A 190 -12.86 -1.57 -11.84
C HIS A 190 -12.74 -0.04 -11.97
N ALA A 191 -12.54 0.67 -10.86
CA ALA A 191 -12.37 2.12 -10.86
C ALA A 191 -11.12 2.57 -11.63
N SER A 192 -10.12 1.70 -11.78
CA SER A 192 -8.90 1.98 -12.53
C SER A 192 -8.95 1.44 -13.97
N ASP A 193 -10.11 0.97 -14.44
CA ASP A 193 -10.31 0.32 -15.75
C ASP A 193 -9.34 -0.85 -16.02
N CYS A 194 -8.92 -1.54 -14.96
CA CYS A 194 -7.99 -2.67 -14.99
C CYS A 194 -8.73 -3.99 -14.79
N ARG A 195 -8.36 -5.04 -15.54
CA ARG A 195 -9.01 -6.37 -15.46
C ARG A 195 -8.29 -7.34 -14.53
N SER A 196 -7.08 -6.99 -14.11
CA SER A 196 -6.24 -7.83 -13.27
C SER A 196 -5.29 -7.00 -12.42
N VAL A 197 -4.79 -7.59 -11.34
CA VAL A 197 -3.74 -7.00 -10.51
C VAL A 197 -2.48 -6.72 -11.32
N SER A 198 -2.10 -7.63 -12.24
CA SER A 198 -0.94 -7.40 -13.09
C SER A 198 -1.16 -6.16 -13.97
N GLU A 199 -2.30 -6.07 -14.66
CA GLU A 199 -2.65 -4.89 -15.47
C GLU A 199 -2.67 -3.60 -14.65
N PHE A 200 -3.18 -3.63 -13.43
CA PHE A 200 -3.12 -2.49 -12.51
C PHE A 200 -1.67 -2.07 -12.21
N LEU A 201 -0.78 -3.02 -11.90
CA LEU A 201 0.60 -2.67 -11.54
C LEU A 201 1.45 -2.23 -12.73
N ARG A 202 1.41 -2.95 -13.85
CA ARG A 202 2.27 -2.66 -15.03
C ARG A 202 1.61 -1.79 -16.10
N GLY A 203 0.32 -1.49 -15.96
CA GLY A 203 -0.49 -0.89 -17.03
C GLY A 203 -0.96 -1.93 -18.07
N ALA A 204 -1.95 -1.54 -18.87
CA ALA A 204 -2.58 -2.40 -19.88
C ALA A 204 -1.60 -2.86 -20.96
N HIS A 205 -0.70 -1.99 -21.41
CA HIS A 205 0.24 -2.24 -22.50
C HIS A 205 1.63 -1.69 -22.20
N GLU A 206 2.63 -2.09 -23.01
CA GLU A 206 3.97 -1.54 -22.90
C GLU A 206 3.93 -0.03 -23.17
N GLY A 207 4.44 0.78 -22.24
CA GLY A 207 4.40 2.24 -22.31
C GLY A 207 3.18 2.92 -21.66
N SER A 208 2.19 2.16 -21.17
CA SER A 208 1.16 2.73 -20.29
C SER A 208 1.65 2.83 -18.86
N ASP A 209 1.36 3.93 -18.19
CA ASP A 209 1.67 4.11 -16.78
C ASP A 209 0.84 3.15 -15.93
N GLY A 210 1.53 2.33 -15.14
CA GLY A 210 0.92 1.46 -14.15
C GLY A 210 1.08 2.01 -12.74
N TRP A 211 0.42 1.35 -11.78
CA TRP A 211 0.39 1.78 -10.39
C TRP A 211 1.57 1.27 -9.55
N PHE A 212 2.48 0.50 -10.16
CA PHE A 212 3.60 -0.13 -9.45
C PHE A 212 4.49 0.88 -8.71
N GLU A 213 4.83 2.00 -9.34
CA GLU A 213 5.69 3.01 -8.71
C GLU A 213 5.01 3.65 -7.49
N LEU A 214 3.72 3.98 -7.59
CA LEU A 214 2.94 4.53 -6.47
C LEU A 214 2.83 3.54 -5.30
N VAL A 215 2.63 2.25 -5.59
CA VAL A 215 2.60 1.19 -4.58
C VAL A 215 3.97 1.02 -3.92
N MET A 216 5.05 1.00 -4.71
CA MET A 216 6.41 0.86 -4.18
C MET A 216 6.84 2.06 -3.36
N GLU A 217 6.49 3.29 -3.76
CA GLU A 217 6.78 4.49 -2.96
C GLU A 217 6.01 4.47 -1.64
N TYR A 218 4.78 3.94 -1.60
CA TYR A 218 4.07 3.73 -0.34
C TYR A 218 4.76 2.67 0.54
N LEU A 219 5.16 1.53 -0.01
CA LEU A 219 5.82 0.46 0.75
C LEU A 219 7.23 0.82 1.23
N LYS A 220 7.89 1.78 0.58
CA LYS A 220 9.29 2.14 0.84
C LYS A 220 9.54 2.60 2.28
N THR A 221 8.56 3.24 2.92
CA THR A 221 8.67 3.65 4.33
C THR A 221 8.83 2.46 5.27
N ASP A 222 8.24 1.33 4.88
CA ASP A 222 8.17 0.11 5.66
C ASP A 222 9.19 -0.94 5.16
N LEU A 223 9.89 -0.70 4.05
CA LEU A 223 10.84 -1.64 3.44
C LEU A 223 12.29 -1.15 3.53
N ASN A 224 12.66 -0.61 4.69
CA ASN A 224 14.05 -0.23 4.97
C ASN A 224 14.61 -1.07 6.12
N ARG A 225 15.93 -0.97 6.33
CA ARG A 225 16.67 -1.78 7.31
C ARG A 225 16.12 -1.65 8.75
N GLU A 226 15.48 -0.54 9.08
CA GLU A 226 15.03 -0.21 10.44
C GLU A 226 13.54 -0.51 10.68
N THR A 227 12.73 -0.60 9.63
CA THR A 227 11.26 -0.68 9.75
C THR A 227 10.63 -1.95 9.18
N TRP A 228 11.37 -2.75 8.42
CA TRP A 228 10.82 -3.89 7.67
C TRP A 228 10.24 -5.03 8.50
N ASP A 229 10.67 -5.17 9.76
CA ASP A 229 10.17 -6.18 10.68
C ASP A 229 8.94 -5.71 11.48
N GLN A 230 8.74 -4.39 11.63
CA GLN A 230 7.67 -3.80 12.44
C GLN A 230 6.25 -4.21 11.99
N ASN A 231 6.05 -4.37 10.68
CA ASN A 231 4.79 -4.84 10.11
C ASN A 231 5.03 -6.19 9.40
N PRO A 232 4.60 -7.33 9.98
CA PRO A 232 4.81 -8.64 9.38
C PRO A 232 4.11 -8.83 8.03
N ALA A 233 3.13 -7.99 7.66
CA ALA A 233 2.49 -8.07 6.36
C ALA A 233 3.35 -7.47 5.24
N THR A 234 4.18 -6.47 5.52
CA THR A 234 4.91 -5.70 4.49
C THR A 234 5.73 -6.59 3.56
N LYS A 235 6.44 -7.59 4.11
CA LYS A 235 7.20 -8.57 3.31
C LYS A 235 6.33 -9.41 2.38
N HIS A 236 5.13 -9.78 2.83
CA HIS A 236 4.19 -10.59 2.05
C HIS A 236 3.57 -9.74 0.94
N VAL A 237 3.18 -8.51 1.26
CA VAL A 237 2.67 -7.55 0.28
C VAL A 237 3.75 -7.29 -0.77
N PHE A 238 4.96 -6.91 -0.37
CA PHE A 238 6.09 -6.70 -1.29
C PHE A 238 6.32 -7.87 -2.23
N SER A 239 6.41 -9.09 -1.67
CA SER A 239 6.59 -10.30 -2.46
C SER A 239 5.45 -10.48 -3.46
N ALA A 240 4.19 -10.37 -3.01
CA ALA A 240 3.01 -10.48 -3.87
C ALA A 240 3.03 -9.45 -5.00
N VAL A 241 3.32 -8.17 -4.71
CA VAL A 241 3.41 -7.09 -5.72
C VAL A 241 4.51 -7.38 -6.74
N LEU A 242 5.71 -7.79 -6.29
CA LEU A 242 6.82 -8.09 -7.18
C LEU A 242 6.50 -9.25 -8.14
N GLN A 243 5.82 -10.30 -7.67
CA GLN A 243 5.45 -11.45 -8.52
C GLN A 243 4.52 -11.06 -9.69
N GLN A 244 3.79 -9.95 -9.59
CA GLN A 244 2.86 -9.49 -10.62
C GLN A 244 3.53 -8.71 -11.75
N VAL A 245 4.76 -8.22 -11.54
CA VAL A 245 5.50 -7.46 -12.54
C VAL A 245 6.57 -8.33 -13.18
N THR A 246 6.40 -8.57 -14.48
CA THR A 246 7.27 -9.43 -15.29
C THR A 246 7.90 -8.61 -16.43
N ARG A 247 8.48 -9.29 -17.42
CA ARG A 247 9.05 -8.64 -18.60
C ARG A 247 8.01 -7.95 -19.48
N PRO A 248 8.35 -6.80 -20.11
CA PRO A 248 9.61 -6.07 -19.98
C PRO A 248 9.67 -5.09 -18.79
N TRP A 249 8.56 -4.86 -18.09
CA TRP A 249 8.41 -3.81 -17.06
C TRP A 249 9.36 -3.93 -15.87
N LEU A 250 9.68 -5.14 -15.40
CA LEU A 250 10.46 -5.28 -14.16
C LEU A 250 11.85 -4.64 -14.21
N ALA A 251 12.49 -4.60 -15.38
CA ALA A 251 13.86 -4.11 -15.52
C ALA A 251 14.02 -2.63 -15.13
N GLN A 252 13.00 -1.80 -15.38
CA GLN A 252 13.03 -0.37 -15.08
C GLN A 252 12.83 -0.06 -13.59
N HIS A 253 12.49 -1.07 -12.78
CA HIS A 253 12.22 -0.93 -11.35
C HIS A 253 13.23 -1.68 -10.47
N LEU A 254 14.34 -2.14 -11.06
CA LEU A 254 15.33 -2.98 -10.37
C LEU A 254 15.92 -2.30 -9.13
N ASP A 255 16.16 -1.00 -9.22
CA ASP A 255 16.63 -0.14 -8.13
C ASP A 255 15.66 -0.13 -6.93
N LYS A 256 14.36 -0.24 -7.19
CA LYS A 256 13.31 -0.25 -6.16
C LYS A 256 13.08 -1.64 -5.55
N VAL A 257 13.24 -2.72 -6.32
CA VAL A 257 12.89 -4.08 -5.86
C VAL A 257 14.06 -4.91 -5.36
N LEU A 258 15.28 -4.63 -5.84
CA LEU A 258 16.45 -5.42 -5.47
C LEU A 258 16.86 -5.21 -4.00
N PRO A 259 16.93 -3.97 -3.46
CA PRO A 259 17.29 -3.77 -2.05
C PRO A 259 16.38 -4.51 -1.06
N PRO A 260 15.02 -4.41 -1.12
CA PRO A 260 14.16 -5.14 -0.18
C PRO A 260 14.22 -6.66 -0.40
N SER A 261 14.44 -7.15 -1.62
CA SER A 261 14.60 -8.58 -1.87
C SER A 261 15.86 -9.15 -1.20
N LEU A 262 16.96 -8.40 -1.24
CA LEU A 262 18.21 -8.76 -0.56
C LEU A 262 18.06 -8.70 0.95
N LEU A 263 17.41 -7.65 1.46
CA LEU A 263 17.12 -7.48 2.89
C LEU A 263 16.38 -8.69 3.46
N LEU A 264 15.34 -9.16 2.76
CA LEU A 264 14.59 -10.37 3.18
C LEU A 264 15.43 -11.64 3.08
N SER A 265 16.31 -11.75 2.08
CA SER A 265 17.14 -12.95 1.88
C SER A 265 18.26 -13.11 2.92
N ASP A 266 18.72 -12.00 3.49
CA ASP A 266 19.78 -11.97 4.51
C ASP A 266 19.23 -12.13 5.94
N ASP A 267 17.91 -12.03 6.13
CA ASP A 267 17.29 -12.09 7.44
C ASP A 267 17.51 -13.43 8.15
N TYR A 268 17.63 -13.43 9.48
CA TYR A 268 17.89 -14.65 10.24
C TYR A 268 16.71 -15.65 10.24
N ARG A 269 15.46 -15.20 10.05
CA ARG A 269 14.28 -16.07 10.05
C ARG A 269 14.12 -16.77 8.70
N LEU A 270 14.00 -18.09 8.75
CA LEU A 270 13.88 -18.93 7.55
C LEU A 270 12.75 -18.52 6.61
N GLU A 271 11.58 -18.15 7.16
CA GLU A 271 10.42 -17.70 6.38
C GLU A 271 10.75 -16.48 5.50
N ASN A 272 11.52 -15.54 6.04
CA ASN A 272 11.94 -14.34 5.35
C ASN A 272 12.98 -14.66 4.27
N LYS A 273 13.95 -15.54 4.60
CA LYS A 273 14.92 -16.03 3.61
C LYS A 273 14.24 -16.66 2.40
N ILE A 274 13.23 -17.50 2.63
CA ILE A 274 12.47 -18.16 1.56
C ILE A 274 11.80 -17.11 0.66
N LEU A 275 11.10 -16.13 1.24
CA LEU A 275 10.47 -15.04 0.49
C LEU A 275 11.51 -14.23 -0.29
N GLY A 276 12.62 -13.84 0.34
CA GLY A 276 13.70 -13.09 -0.30
C GLY A 276 14.31 -13.85 -1.50
N VAL A 277 14.59 -15.14 -1.34
CA VAL A 277 15.10 -15.98 -2.43
C VAL A 277 14.08 -16.13 -3.56
N GLN A 278 12.79 -16.26 -3.25
CA GLN A 278 11.72 -16.28 -4.26
C GLN A 278 11.65 -14.97 -5.05
N CYS A 279 11.77 -13.83 -4.36
CA CYS A 279 11.84 -12.51 -4.98
C CYS A 279 13.06 -12.39 -5.90
N LEU A 280 14.25 -12.76 -5.42
CA LEU A 280 15.49 -12.74 -6.21
C LEU A 280 15.40 -13.67 -7.44
N HIS A 281 14.84 -14.87 -7.28
CA HIS A 281 14.63 -15.81 -8.38
C HIS A 281 13.71 -15.21 -9.46
N HIS A 282 12.62 -14.55 -9.06
CA HIS A 282 11.72 -13.85 -9.97
C HIS A 282 12.43 -12.72 -10.71
N ILE A 283 13.21 -11.89 -10.00
CA ILE A 283 14.02 -10.83 -10.59
C ILE A 283 14.98 -11.39 -11.64
N ILE A 284 15.78 -12.41 -11.30
CA ILE A 284 16.73 -13.03 -12.22
C ILE A 284 16.01 -13.54 -13.47
N ARG A 285 14.88 -14.25 -13.30
CA ARG A 285 14.09 -14.78 -14.41
C ARG A 285 13.46 -13.72 -15.30
N ASN A 286 13.17 -12.54 -14.76
CA ASN A 286 12.48 -11.46 -15.46
C ASN A 286 13.40 -10.28 -15.85
N VAL A 287 14.68 -10.27 -15.47
CA VAL A 287 15.64 -9.25 -15.92
C VAL A 287 16.73 -9.84 -16.84
N VAL A 288 17.24 -11.05 -16.55
CA VAL A 288 18.29 -11.68 -17.36
C VAL A 288 17.74 -12.23 -18.68
N ARG A 289 17.87 -11.50 -19.80
CA ARG A 289 17.42 -11.94 -21.14
C ARG A 289 17.77 -13.42 -21.37
N LYS A 290 16.77 -14.24 -21.69
CA LYS A 290 17.01 -15.47 -22.47
C LYS A 290 17.18 -15.05 -23.94
N GLY A 291 18.27 -14.36 -24.24
CA GLY A 291 18.79 -14.19 -25.59
C GLY A 291 19.95 -15.17 -25.79
N PRO A 292 20.31 -15.55 -27.02
CA PRO A 292 21.42 -16.47 -27.24
C PRO A 292 22.67 -15.76 -26.74
N TRP A 293 23.26 -16.27 -25.66
CA TRP A 293 24.59 -15.90 -25.23
C TRP A 293 25.54 -16.30 -26.36
N LYS A 294 25.83 -15.40 -27.30
CA LYS A 294 27.12 -15.45 -27.97
C LYS A 294 28.12 -15.10 -26.88
N PHE A 295 28.66 -16.12 -26.25
CA PHE A 295 29.95 -16.04 -25.57
C PHE A 295 30.91 -15.41 -26.58
N GLN A 296 31.10 -14.09 -26.53
CA GLN A 296 32.32 -13.51 -27.06
C GLN A 296 33.40 -14.05 -26.15
N SER A 297 34.04 -15.10 -26.65
CA SER A 297 35.36 -15.55 -26.25
C SER A 297 36.14 -14.33 -25.75
N LEU A 298 36.38 -14.29 -24.45
CA LEU A 298 37.54 -13.62 -23.91
C LEU A 298 38.72 -14.27 -24.64
N ARG A 299 39.20 -13.61 -25.70
CA ARG A 299 40.50 -13.94 -26.27
C ARG A 299 41.49 -13.73 -25.14
N ALA A 300 42.21 -14.80 -24.81
CA ALA A 300 43.38 -14.73 -23.95
C ALA A 300 44.29 -13.60 -24.45
N PRO A 301 44.90 -12.80 -23.55
CA PRO A 301 45.88 -11.81 -23.97
C PRO A 301 47.03 -12.53 -24.65
N THR A 302 47.31 -12.11 -25.87
CA THR A 302 48.50 -12.46 -26.65
C THR A 302 49.73 -12.36 -25.75
N LEU A 303 50.42 -13.50 -25.55
CA LEU A 303 51.77 -13.53 -25.00
C LEU A 303 52.64 -12.57 -25.84
N MET A 304 53.06 -11.46 -25.24
CA MET A 304 54.14 -10.66 -25.80
C MET A 304 55.40 -11.51 -25.75
N HIS A 305 55.91 -11.83 -26.94
CA HIS A 305 57.31 -12.16 -27.16
C HIS A 305 58.18 -11.07 -26.53
N ILE A 306 58.96 -11.44 -25.52
CA ILE A 306 60.20 -10.74 -25.20
C ILE A 306 61.32 -11.75 -25.49
N ASP A 307 61.86 -11.64 -26.69
CA ASP A 307 63.16 -12.18 -27.02
C ASP A 307 64.22 -11.34 -26.29
N THR A 308 65.04 -11.96 -25.45
CA THR A 308 66.50 -11.76 -25.45
C THR A 308 67.22 -12.83 -24.62
N PRO A 309 68.44 -13.24 -25.03
CA PRO A 309 69.03 -14.52 -24.68
C PRO A 309 70.04 -14.41 -23.53
N LEU A 310 70.15 -15.45 -22.71
CA LEU A 310 71.30 -15.68 -21.82
C LEU A 310 71.46 -17.20 -21.61
N GLU A 311 72.07 -17.87 -22.59
CA GLU A 311 72.84 -19.08 -22.31
C GLU A 311 74.17 -18.65 -21.69
N THR A 312 74.50 -19.10 -20.48
CA THR A 312 75.56 -20.08 -20.22
C THR A 312 75.93 -20.19 -18.73
N LYS A 313 76.01 -21.46 -18.27
CA LYS A 313 76.81 -21.97 -17.14
C LYS A 313 76.36 -21.50 -15.75
N ILE A 314 76.15 -22.37 -14.77
CA ILE A 314 77.19 -23.17 -14.11
C ILE A 314 76.54 -24.43 -13.47
N LYS A 315 77.09 -25.60 -13.82
CA LYS A 315 77.21 -26.75 -12.92
C LYS A 315 78.60 -26.70 -12.31
N ASP A 316 78.72 -27.24 -11.10
CA ASP A 316 79.94 -27.50 -10.31
C ASP A 316 80.37 -26.38 -9.34
N PHE A 317 79.81 -26.42 -8.11
CA PHE A 317 80.53 -26.63 -6.84
C PHE A 317 79.53 -26.99 -5.74
#